data_AF-A0A935VTW2-F1
#
_entry.id   AF-A0A935VTW2-F1
#
_cell.length_a   1.000
_cell.length_b   1.000
_cell.length_c   1.000
_cell.angle_alpha   90.00
_cell.angle_beta   90.00
_cell.angle_gamma   90.00
#
_symmetry.space_group_name_H-M   'P 1'
#
loop_
_entity.id
_entity.type
_entity.pdbx_description
1 polymer ?
#
loop_
_entity_poly.entity_id
_entity_poly.type
_entity_poly.pdbx_seq_one_letter_code
_entity_poly.pdbx_strand_id
1 'polypeptide(L)' 'MKKVITIFFILFLMCSVQVSVAQCSMCTKTALQIGEKPAKGLNQGILYLMFTPLIIMAVIGYRWWRNEKATQQQ' A
#
# COMPACT_ATOMS: atom_id res chain seq x y z
N MET A 1 12.52 8.38 -24.31
CA MET A 1 13.25 9.00 -23.18
C MET A 1 12.36 9.15 -21.93
N LYS A 2 11.38 10.06 -21.90
CA LYS A 2 10.55 10.31 -20.69
C LYS A 2 9.83 9.07 -20.14
N LYS A 3 9.20 8.25 -21.00
CA LYS A 3 8.51 7.02 -20.58
C LYS A 3 9.45 5.94 -20.00
N VAL A 4 10.67 5.85 -20.51
CA VAL A 4 11.68 4.90 -20.01
C VAL A 4 12.15 5.32 -18.62
N ILE A 5 12.37 6.63 -18.41
CA ILE A 5 12.71 7.19 -17.10
C ILE A 5 11.58 6.95 -16.09
N THR A 6 10.32 7.16 -16.48
CA THR A 6 9.16 6.89 -15.61
C THR A 6 9.07 5.41 -15.23
N ILE A 7 9.27 4.49 -16.18
CA ILE A 7 9.26 3.04 -15.90
C ILE A 7 10.39 2.66 -14.95
N PHE A 8 11.60 3.18 -15.17
CA PHE A 8 12.76 2.90 -14.31
C PHE A 8 12.57 3.45 -12.89
N PHE A 9 11.97 4.63 -12.77
CA PHE A 9 11.64 5.25 -11.48
C PHE A 9 10.61 4.42 -10.69
N ILE A 10 9.56 3.94 -11.36
CA ILE A 10 8.56 3.05 -10.74
C ILE A 10 9.23 1.74 -10.28
N LEU A 11 10.10 1.15 -11.10
CA LEU A 11 10.80 -0.09 -10.77
C LEU A 11 11.74 0.09 -9.56
N PHE A 12 12.45 1.23 -9.50
CA PHE A 12 13.29 1.60 -8.36
C PHE A 12 12.48 1.75 -7.06
N LEU A 13 11.33 2.42 -7.12
CA LEU A 13 10.43 2.55 -5.97
C LEU A 13 9.92 1.18 -5.49
N MET A 14 9.58 0.26 -6.40
CA MET A 14 9.14 -1.09 -6.02
C MET A 14 10.26 -1.91 -5.35
N CYS A 15 11.51 -1.71 -5.76
CA CYS A 15 12.68 -2.38 -5.15
C CYS A 15 13.05 -1.77 -3.78
N SER A 16 12.60 -0.55 -3.49
CA SER A 16 12.88 0.16 -2.24
C SER A 16 11.97 -0.24 -1.06
N VAL A 17 11.06 -1.19 -1.25
CA VAL A 17 10.18 -1.69 -0.19
C VAL A 17 11.00 -2.55 0.77
N GLN A 18 11.52 -1.92 1.83
CA GLN A 18 12.25 -2.60 2.90
C GLN A 18 11.30 -3.42 3.80
N VAL A 19 11.85 -4.45 4.45
CA VAL A 19 11.15 -5.26 5.47
C VAL A 19 10.57 -4.31 6.53
N SER A 20 9.27 -4.43 6.80
CA SER A 20 8.50 -3.52 7.64
C SER A 20 8.99 -3.53 9.09
N VAL A 21 10.00 -2.72 9.40
CA VAL A 21 10.23 -2.24 10.77
C VAL A 21 9.15 -1.20 11.05
N ALA A 22 8.42 -1.36 12.16
CA ALA A 22 7.30 -0.50 12.48
C ALA A 22 7.74 0.98 12.43
N GLN A 23 7.20 1.74 11.46
CA GLN A 23 7.61 3.12 11.18
C GLN A 23 7.04 4.13 12.20
N CYS A 24 6.17 3.67 13.10
CA CYS A 24 5.51 4.50 14.10
C CYS A 24 6.07 4.16 15.48
N SER A 25 6.61 5.15 16.19
CA SER A 25 7.18 4.98 17.55
C SER A 25 6.20 4.35 18.54
N MET A 26 4.90 4.62 18.40
CA MET A 26 3.82 4.03 19.18
C MET A 26 3.63 2.53 18.94
N CYS A 27 3.72 2.08 17.68
CA CYS A 27 3.57 0.67 17.32
C CYS A 27 4.76 -0.15 17.82
N THR A 28 5.97 0.41 17.77
CA THR A 28 7.19 -0.22 18.30
C THR A 28 7.13 -0.36 19.82
N LYS A 29 6.72 0.68 20.55
CA LYS A 29 6.58 0.60 22.02
C LYS A 29 5.54 -0.45 22.43
N THR A 30 4.41 -0.50 21.73
CA THR A 30 3.34 -1.48 22.00
C THR A 30 3.81 -2.91 21.69
N ALA A 31 4.50 -3.12 20.56
CA ALA A 31 5.06 -4.40 20.18
C ALA A 31 6.04 -4.97 21.23
N LEU A 32 6.87 -4.10 21.82
CA LEU A 32 7.83 -4.49 22.87
C LEU A 32 7.15 -4.93 24.18
N GLN A 33 5.94 -4.45 24.47
CA GLN A 33 5.22 -4.75 25.72
C GLN A 33 4.39 -6.03 25.64
N ILE A 34 4.04 -6.49 24.44
CA ILE A 34 3.14 -7.64 24.23
C ILE A 34 3.87 -8.96 23.94
N GLY A 35 5.17 -8.91 23.63
CA GLY A 35 5.99 -10.08 23.30
C GLY A 35 6.02 -10.43 21.80
N GLU A 36 6.97 -11.29 21.39
CA GLU A 36 7.31 -11.61 20.00
C GLU A 36 6.13 -12.05 19.10
N LYS A 37 5.31 -13.00 19.58
CA LYS A 37 4.18 -13.56 18.80
C LYS A 37 3.09 -12.51 18.50
N PRO A 38 2.52 -11.80 19.49
CA PRO A 38 1.52 -10.77 19.22
C PRO A 38 2.11 -9.52 18.55
N ALA A 39 3.40 -9.21 18.73
CA ALA A 39 4.08 -8.15 17.98
C ALA A 39 4.07 -8.40 16.46
N LYS A 40 4.26 -9.65 16.02
CA LYS A 40 4.17 -10.01 14.59
C LYS A 40 2.74 -9.82 14.05
N GLY A 41 1.73 -10.20 14.83
CA GLY A 41 0.32 -9.97 14.47
C GLY A 41 -0.04 -8.48 14.36
N LEU A 42 0.52 -7.64 15.23
CA LEU A 42 0.32 -6.19 15.18
C LEU A 42 0.85 -5.56 13.88
N ASN A 43 2.07 -5.94 13.44
CA ASN A 43 2.63 -5.43 12.19
C ASN A 43 1.80 -5.84 10.97
N GLN A 44 1.29 -7.07 10.95
CA GLN A 44 0.38 -7.53 9.90
C GLN A 44 -0.93 -6.73 9.89
N GLY A 45 -1.47 -6.40 11.07
CA GLY A 45 -2.65 -5.55 11.20
C GLY A 45 -2.43 -4.13 10.65
N ILE A 46 -1.28 -3.52 10.92
CA ILE A 46 -0.93 -2.18 10.39
C ILE A 46 -0.87 -2.20 8.87
N LEU A 47 -0.20 -3.19 8.28
CA LEU A 47 -0.13 -3.33 6.83
C LEU A 47 -1.53 -3.53 6.24
N TYR A 48 -2.34 -4.39 6.83
CA TYR A 48 -3.73 -4.60 6.41
C TYR A 48 -4.52 -3.29 6.40
N LEU A 49 -4.46 -2.52 7.49
CA LEU A 49 -5.18 -1.24 7.61
C LEU A 49 -4.63 -0.17 6.65
N MET A 50 -3.33 -0.15 6.35
CA MET A 50 -2.74 0.76 5.36
C MET A 50 -3.17 0.42 3.92
N PHE A 51 -3.16 -0.86 3.55
CA PHE A 51 -3.49 -1.27 2.17
C PHE A 51 -4.98 -1.22 1.88
N THR A 52 -5.83 -1.47 2.88
CA THR A 52 -7.29 -1.47 2.72
C THR A 52 -7.85 -0.20 2.03
N PRO A 53 -7.59 1.03 2.49
CA PRO A 53 -8.12 2.24 1.85
C PRO A 53 -7.58 2.43 0.42
N LEU A 54 -6.33 2.04 0.15
CA LEU A 54 -5.74 2.12 -1.19
C LEU A 54 -6.44 1.18 -2.17
N ILE A 55 -6.72 -0.05 -1.74
CA ILE A 55 -7.44 -1.04 -2.56
C ILE A 55 -8.87 -0.56 -2.83
N ILE A 56 -9.57 -0.03 -1.81
CA ILE A 56 -10.93 0.51 -1.96
C ILE A 56 -10.94 1.64 -2.99
N MET A 57 -10.04 2.61 -2.87
CA MET A 57 -9.94 3.71 -3.84
C MET A 57 -9.61 3.22 -5.25
N ALA A 58 -8.70 2.24 -5.39
CA ALA A 58 -8.36 1.66 -6.69
C ALA A 58 -9.56 0.99 -7.36
N VAL A 59 -10.36 0.21 -6.61
CA VAL A 59 -11.56 -0.45 -7.13
C VAL A 59 -12.61 0.57 -7.55
N ILE A 60 -12.88 1.58 -6.72
CA ILE A 60 -13.87 2.63 -7.03
C ILE A 60 -13.41 3.42 -8.26
N GLY A 61 -12.15 3.87 -8.28
CA GLY A 61 -11.58 4.61 -9.40
C GLY A 61 -11.61 3.82 -10.71
N TYR A 62 -11.27 2.53 -10.67
CA TYR A 62 -11.33 1.65 -11.84
C TYR A 62 -12.77 1.48 -12.35
N ARG A 63 -13.74 1.27 -11.45
CA ARG A 63 -15.16 1.14 -11.81
C ARG A 63 -15.70 2.42 -12.43
N TRP A 64 -15.36 3.59 -11.88
CA TRP A 64 -15.74 4.88 -12.45
C TRP A 64 -15.15 5.04 -13.85
N TRP A 65 -13.83 4.89 -14.01
CA TRP A 65 -13.17 5.07 -15.30
C TRP A 65 -13.73 4.14 -16.39
N ARG A 66 -14.04 2.88 -16.04
CA ARG A 66 -14.69 1.94 -16.96
C ARG A 66 -16.08 2.42 -17.36
N ASN A 67 -16.88 2.91 -16.40
CA ASN A 67 -18.22 3.42 -16.67
C ASN A 67 -18.17 4.64 -17.60
N GLU A 68 -17.26 5.57 -17.35
CA GLU A 68 -17.06 6.74 -18.20
C GLU A 68 -16.70 6.33 -19.64
N LYS A 69 -15.78 5.38 -19.82
CA LYS A 69 -15.44 4.89 -21.17
C LYS A 69 -16.59 4.15 -21.86
N ALA A 70 -17.46 3.48 -21.12
CA ALA A 70 -18.63 2.83 -21.69
C ALA A 70 -19.69 3.85 -22.14
N THR A 71 -19.89 4.92 -21.38
CA THR A 71 -20.80 6.02 -21.73
C THR A 71 -20.30 6.82 -22.94
N GLN A 72 -18.99 7.02 -23.09
CA GLN A 72 -18.40 7.76 -24.22
C GLN A 72 -18.36 6.98 -25.54
N GLN A 73 -18.77 5.71 -25.55
CA GLN A 73 -18.87 4.87 -26.76
C GLN A 73 -20.31 4.75 -27.30
N GLN A 74 -21.30 5.34 -26.64
CA GLN A 74 -22.66 5.55 -27.14
C GLN A 74 -22.79 6.91 -27.82
#